data_AF-A0A7V6A4I8-F1
#
_entry.id   AF-A0A7V6A4I8-F1
#
_cell.length_a   1.000
_cell.length_b   1.000
_cell.length_c   1.000
_cell.angle_alpha   90.00
_cell.angle_beta   90.00
_cell.angle_gamma   90.00
#
_symmetry.space_group_name_H-M   'P 1'
#
loop_
_entity.id
_entity.type
_entity.pdbx_description
1 polymer ?
#
loop_
_entity_poly.entity_id
_entity_poly.type
_entity_poly.pdbx_seq_one_letter_code
_entity_poly.pdbx_strand_id
1 'polypeptide(L)' 'MPLYEYQCVDCGSRDLRVAGLDDHTAICISCEGLMLRLDEDVFQPYFEEVAKPVVRDKASSS' A
#
# COMPACT_ATOMS: atom_id res chain seq x y z
N MET A 1 17.21 12.47 -4.98
CA MET A 1 16.13 11.64 -5.52
C MET A 1 16.06 10.39 -4.64
N PRO A 2 14.96 10.13 -3.92
CA PRO A 2 14.88 9.03 -2.96
C PRO A 2 14.79 7.66 -3.67
N LEU A 3 15.30 6.63 -3.00
CA LEU A 3 15.25 5.23 -3.43
C LEU A 3 14.22 4.50 -2.56
N TYR A 4 13.42 3.63 -3.17
CA TYR A 4 12.41 2.82 -2.50
C TYR A 4 12.54 1.35 -2.89
N GLU A 5 12.22 0.45 -1.97
CA GLU A 5 12.15 -0.99 -2.24
C GLU A 5 10.77 -1.35 -2.82
N TYR A 6 10.80 -2.04 -3.96
CA TYR A 6 9.62 -2.56 -4.65
C TYR A 6 9.64 -4.08 -4.62
N GLN A 7 8.46 -4.68 -4.51
CA GLN A 7 8.26 -6.13 -4.61
C GLN A 7 7.23 -6.47 -5.68
N CYS A 8 7.55 -7.45 -6.52
CA CYS A 8 6.63 -8.00 -7.50
C CYS A 8 5.51 -8.82 -6.82
N VAL A 9 4.25 -8.57 -7.21
CA VAL A 9 3.09 -9.27 -6.65
C VAL A 9 2.95 -10.70 -7.17
N ASP A 10 3.55 -11.01 -8.32
CA ASP A 10 3.41 -12.32 -8.99
C ASP A 10 4.55 -13.27 -8.62
N CYS A 11 5.81 -12.84 -8.75
CA CYS A 11 6.97 -13.69 -8.51
C CYS A 11 7.74 -13.37 -7.21
N GLY A 12 7.39 -12.28 -6.52
CA GLY A 12 8.03 -11.89 -5.26
C GLY A 12 9.43 -11.27 -5.38
N SER A 13 9.95 -11.06 -6.61
CA SER A 13 11.25 -10.41 -6.83
C SER A 13 11.27 -9.01 -6.25
N ARG A 14 12.44 -8.54 -5.81
CA ARG A 14 12.62 -7.22 -5.23
C ARG A 14 13.61 -6.38 -6.02
N ASP A 15 13.33 -5.08 -6.11
CA ASP A 15 14.21 -4.10 -6.77
C ASP A 15 14.19 -2.76 -6.04
N LEU A 16 15.31 -2.04 -6.11
CA LEU A 16 15.42 -0.66 -5.65
C LEU A 16 15.17 0.30 -6.82
N ARG A 17 14.24 1.25 -6.64
CA ARG A 17 13.85 2.20 -7.70
C ARG A 17 13.88 3.64 -7.22
N VAL A 18 14.19 4.54 -8.14
CA VAL A 18 14.27 5.98 -7.87
C VAL A 18 12.91 6.62 -8.10
N ALA A 19 12.34 7.24 -7.07
CA ALA A 19 11.10 7.99 -7.27
C ALA A 19 11.33 9.25 -8.10
N GLY A 20 10.31 9.67 -8.83
CA GLY A 20 10.33 10.67 -9.88
C GLY A 20 10.59 10.09 -11.27
N LEU A 21 11.15 8.89 -11.37
CA LEU A 21 11.52 8.26 -12.66
C LEU A 21 10.61 7.07 -13.02
N ASP A 22 10.26 6.25 -12.03
CA ASP A 22 9.47 5.02 -12.19
C ASP A 22 8.02 5.13 -11.66
N ASP A 23 7.54 6.36 -11.43
CA ASP A 23 6.37 6.61 -10.59
C ASP A 23 5.03 6.18 -11.18
N HIS A 24 4.94 6.07 -12.51
CA HIS A 24 3.67 5.77 -13.15
C HIS A 24 3.32 4.29 -13.08
N THR A 25 4.30 3.39 -13.25
CA THR A 25 4.08 1.94 -13.21
C THR A 25 5.41 1.23 -13.03
N ALA A 26 5.55 0.44 -11.96
CA ALA A 26 6.72 -0.40 -11.74
C ALA A 26 6.45 -1.82 -12.25
N ILE A 27 7.25 -2.28 -13.23
CA ILE A 27 7.13 -3.60 -13.86
C ILE A 27 8.35 -4.46 -13.53
N CYS A 28 8.10 -5.72 -13.18
CA CYS A 28 9.12 -6.71 -12.87
C CYS A 28 9.86 -7.14 -14.13
N ILE A 29 11.19 -7.09 -14.11
CA ILE A 29 12.03 -7.54 -15.23
C ILE A 29 12.07 -9.06 -15.40
N SER A 30 11.70 -9.81 -14.35
CA SER A 30 11.79 -11.27 -14.34
C SER A 30 10.54 -11.94 -14.90
N CYS A 31 9.36 -11.34 -14.71
CA CYS A 31 8.08 -11.94 -15.07
C CYS A 31 7.07 -10.97 -15.68
N GLU A 32 7.47 -9.71 -15.93
CA GLU A 32 6.61 -8.64 -16.48
C GLU A 32 5.39 -8.30 -15.60
N GLY A 33 5.39 -8.79 -14.35
CA GLY A 33 4.35 -8.55 -13.36
C GLY A 33 4.42 -7.16 -12.72
N LEU A 34 3.37 -6.77 -12.01
CA LEU A 34 3.32 -5.47 -11.34
C LEU A 34 4.17 -5.48 -10.06
N MET A 35 4.83 -4.37 -9.73
CA MET A 35 5.58 -4.21 -8.49
C MET A 35 4.99 -3.10 -7.61
N LEU A 36 4.91 -3.36 -6.31
CA LEU A 36 4.41 -2.44 -5.29
C LEU A 36 5.54 -1.99 -4.38
N ARG A 37 5.47 -0.74 -3.92
CA ARG A 37 6.39 -0.17 -2.93
C ARG A 37 6.12 -0.81 -1.55
N LEU A 38 7.17 -1.15 -0.81
CA LEU A 38 7.05 -1.79 0.50
C LEU A 38 7.01 -0.79 1.67
N ASP A 39 7.62 0.37 1.51
CA ASP A 39 7.87 1.31 2.62
C ASP A 39 6.68 2.24 2.91
N GLU A 40 5.65 2.23 2.05
CA GLU A 40 4.52 3.15 2.12
C GLU A 40 3.20 2.39 2.01
N ASP A 41 2.41 2.43 3.08
CA ASP A 41 1.04 1.90 3.06
C ASP A 41 0.11 2.89 2.35
N VAL A 42 0.07 2.79 1.03
CA VAL A 42 -0.84 3.56 0.18
C VAL A 42 -2.32 3.22 0.41
N PHE A 43 -2.63 2.16 1.16
CA PHE A 43 -4.00 1.73 1.42
C PHE A 43 -4.59 2.30 2.72
N GLN A 44 -3.76 2.81 3.64
CA GLN A 44 -4.20 3.38 4.90
C GLN A 44 -5.38 4.37 4.76
N PRO A 45 -5.39 5.32 3.80
CA PRO A 45 -6.49 6.28 3.65
C PRO A 45 -7.84 5.64 3.30
N TYR A 46 -7.83 4.47 2.66
CA TYR A 46 -9.05 3.74 2.30
C TYR A 46 -9.70 3.05 3.52
N PHE A 47 -8.91 2.73 4.54
CA PHE A 47 -9.38 2.03 5.74
C PHE A 47 -9.74 2.97 6.90
N GLU A 48 -9.29 4.22 6.88
CA GLU A 48 -9.61 5.23 7.90
C GLU A 48 -11.11 5.51 8.03
N GLU A 49 -11.88 5.40 6.95
CA GLU A 49 -13.33 5.66 6.99
C GLU A 49 -14.16 4.51 7.59
N VAL A 50 -13.65 3.28 7.55
CA VAL A 50 -14.36 2.08 8.03
C VAL A 50 -14.26 1.94 9.56
N ALA A 51 -13.26 2.57 10.17
CA ALA A 51 -12.97 2.44 11.59
C ALA A 51 -13.74 3.41 12.51
N LYS A 52 -14.79 4.10 12.04
CA LYS A 52 -15.65 4.87 12.96
C LYS A 52 -16.37 3.91 13.91
N PRO A 53 -16.08 3.93 15.22
CA PRO A 53 -16.76 3.05 16.15
C PRO A 53 -18.23 3.46 16.20
N VAL A 54 -19.12 2.49 15.95
CA VAL A 54 -20.54 2.64 16.29
C VAL A 54 -20.60 2.78 17.81
N VAL A 55 -20.68 4.01 18.30
CA VAL A 55 -20.96 4.29 19.71
C VAL A 55 -22.34 3.70 19.99
N ARG A 56 -22.37 2.55 20.67
CA ARG A 56 -23.62 2.02 21.23
C ARG A 56 -23.92 2.87 22.45
N ASP A 57 -24.72 3.91 22.25
CA ASP A 57 -25.37 4.63 23.34
C ASP A 57 -26.21 3.63 24.14
N LYS A 58 -25.68 3.15 25.27
CA LYS A 58 -26.50 2.51 26.30
C LYS A 58 -27.30 3.61 26.99
N ALA A 59 -28.44 3.95 26.42
CA ALA A 59 -29.51 4.63 27.14
C ALA A 59 -30.06 3.68 28.21
N SER A 60 -29.83 4.06 29.47
CA SER A 60 -30.70 3.94 30.65
C SER A 60 -31.90 2.97 30.56
N SER A 61 -32.01 2.02 31.50
CA SER A 61 -33.13 1.92 32.46
C SER A 61 -33.15 0.60 33.27
N SER A 62 -33.64 0.76 34.52
CA SER A 62 -34.05 -0.21 35.55
C SER A 62 -33.01 -0.62 36.59
#